data_AF-A0A7W6JBL7-F1
#
_entry.id   AF-A0A7W6JBL7-F1
#
_cell.length_a   1.000
_cell.length_b   1.000
_cell.length_c   1.000
_cell.angle_alpha   90.00
_cell.angle_beta   90.00
_cell.angle_gamma   90.00
#
_symmetry.space_group_name_H-M   'P 1'
#
loop_
_entity.id
_entity.type
_entity.pdbx_description
1 polymer ?
#
loop_
_entity_poly.entity_id
_entity_poly.type
_entity_poly.pdbx_seq_one_letter_code
_entity_poly.pdbx_strand_id
1 'polypeptide(L)'
;MLLRPLLDVRRQDLRDWLRARDAAWIDDPANDDPRFARSRARRALAGTSPPPTALAAPATARGLLAVEDDVIRLSRHADARTLAAALVCAGGGERPPRGDRLAHALTRLRSGEDFTAALSGARLEAAGDRVLVLREPGEYRRHATPPVPLPQGLETVWDGRWALTAPQSGWVAVPAAGRLNQLSDADRAVLSALPPAARAARPVLIRNDATAPVLAGDAHKAQALVAQRLASALDGMTHETDLGAFTHGATPWKHLFSSADIRE
;
A
#
# COMPACT_ATOMS: atom_id res chain seq x y z
N MET A 1 28.60 2.94 6.32
CA MET A 1 28.16 1.59 6.73
C MET A 1 27.63 1.69 8.15
N LEU A 2 26.39 1.26 8.41
CA LEU A 2 25.81 1.29 9.77
C LEU A 2 26.05 -0.05 10.45
N LEU A 3 26.69 -0.05 11.61
CA LEU A 3 26.95 -1.25 12.40
C LEU A 3 25.86 -1.46 13.47
N ARG A 4 25.47 -2.72 13.69
CA ARG A 4 24.47 -3.12 14.70
C ARG A 4 25.03 -4.25 15.58
N PRO A 5 26.05 -3.97 16.40
CA PRO A 5 26.80 -4.99 17.13
C PRO A 5 25.98 -5.77 18.18
N LEU A 6 24.82 -5.24 18.57
CA LEU A 6 23.94 -5.85 19.58
C LEU A 6 22.63 -6.38 18.97
N LEU A 7 22.60 -6.64 17.66
CA LEU A 7 21.36 -7.05 16.96
C LEU A 7 20.80 -8.37 17.50
N ASP A 8 21.67 -9.30 17.90
CA ASP A 8 21.30 -10.64 18.36
C ASP A 8 21.11 -10.74 19.88
N VAL A 9 21.33 -9.64 20.62
CA VAL A 9 21.23 -9.62 22.09
C VAL A 9 19.81 -9.21 22.48
N ARG A 10 19.18 -9.95 23.41
CA ARG A 10 17.82 -9.62 23.85
C ARG A 10 17.83 -8.44 24.82
N ARG A 11 16.71 -7.71 24.88
CA ARG A 11 16.53 -6.56 25.80
C ARG A 11 16.73 -6.95 27.26
N GLN A 12 16.28 -8.15 27.65
CA GLN A 12 16.40 -8.61 29.04
C GLN A 12 17.86 -8.87 29.41
N ASP A 13 18.62 -9.54 28.53
CA ASP A 13 20.04 -9.82 28.73
C ASP A 13 20.86 -8.54 28.95
N LEU A 14 20.53 -7.46 28.21
CA LEU A 14 21.16 -6.15 28.38
C LEU A 14 20.81 -5.52 29.73
N ARG A 15 19.56 -5.61 30.18
CA ARG A 15 19.13 -5.08 31.49
C ARG A 15 19.79 -5.84 32.64
N ASP A 16 19.88 -7.16 32.54
CA ASP A 16 20.52 -7.99 33.56
C ASP A 16 22.02 -7.67 33.64
N TRP A 17 22.68 -7.48 32.49
CA TRP A 17 24.07 -7.04 32.42
C TRP A 17 24.30 -5.64 33.02
N LEU A 18 23.39 -4.69 32.79
CA LEU A 18 23.45 -3.35 33.38
C LEU A 18 23.25 -3.38 34.90
N ARG A 19 22.30 -4.19 35.41
CA ARG A 19 22.10 -4.37 36.86
C ARG A 19 23.33 -4.99 37.54
N ALA A 20 23.94 -5.99 36.92
CA ALA A 20 25.17 -6.61 37.45
C ALA A 20 26.35 -5.63 37.54
N ARG A 21 26.28 -4.50 36.83
CA ARG A 21 27.28 -3.43 36.83
C ARG A 21 26.86 -2.20 37.64
N ASP A 22 25.73 -2.27 38.33
CA ASP A 22 25.13 -1.15 39.05
C ASP A 22 24.97 0.11 38.18
N ALA A 23 24.70 -0.09 36.89
CA ALA A 23 24.54 0.97 35.92
C ALA A 23 23.06 1.31 35.74
N ALA A 24 22.70 2.57 36.00
CA ALA A 24 21.36 3.08 35.74
C ALA A 24 21.11 3.27 34.23
N TRP A 25 19.86 3.12 33.80
CA TRP A 25 19.41 3.46 32.47
C TRP A 25 18.07 4.21 32.52
N ILE A 26 17.77 4.90 31.42
CA ILE A 26 16.50 5.61 31.23
C ILE A 26 15.62 4.73 30.35
N ASP A 27 14.40 4.44 30.80
CA ASP A 27 13.38 3.84 29.96
C ASP A 27 12.61 4.96 29.26
N ASP A 28 12.74 5.03 27.93
CA ASP A 28 12.00 5.98 27.11
C ASP A 28 10.49 5.62 27.13
N PRO A 29 9.61 6.53 27.62
CA PRO A 29 8.16 6.31 27.67
C PRO A 29 7.54 5.93 26.32
N ALA A 30 8.13 6.34 25.19
CA ALA A 30 7.66 5.99 23.86
C ALA A 30 7.70 4.49 23.56
N ASN A 31 8.50 3.70 24.30
CA ASN A 31 8.60 2.24 24.10
C ASN A 31 7.30 1.49 24.42
N ASP A 32 6.54 1.98 25.39
CA ASP A 32 5.32 1.34 25.91
C ASP A 32 4.06 2.17 25.60
N ASP A 33 4.23 3.26 24.87
CA ASP A 33 3.17 4.16 24.46
C ASP A 33 2.39 3.56 23.27
N PRO A 34 1.08 3.28 23.43
CA PRO A 34 0.26 2.67 22.39
C PRO A 34 0.09 3.55 21.15
N ARG A 35 0.53 4.80 21.19
CA ARG A 35 0.54 5.71 20.03
C ARG A 35 1.56 5.27 18.96
N PHE A 36 2.66 4.60 19.34
CA PHE A 36 3.68 4.18 18.37
C PHE A 36 3.44 2.77 17.81
N ALA A 37 3.64 2.61 16.50
CA ALA A 37 3.39 1.36 15.76
C ALA A 37 4.13 0.15 16.35
N ARG A 38 5.38 0.36 16.79
CA ARG A 38 6.25 -0.68 17.35
C ARG A 38 5.79 -1.17 18.73
N SER A 39 5.22 -0.29 19.54
CA SER A 39 4.69 -0.62 20.86
C SER A 39 3.40 -1.44 20.74
N ARG A 40 2.51 -1.04 19.82
CA ARG A 40 1.30 -1.82 19.49
C ARG A 40 1.63 -3.20 18.93
N ALA A 41 2.60 -3.31 18.02
CA ALA A 41 3.03 -4.61 17.49
C ALA A 41 3.50 -5.56 18.62
N ARG A 42 4.26 -5.06 19.60
CA ARG A 42 4.66 -5.85 20.78
C ARG A 42 3.45 -6.28 21.62
N ARG A 43 2.49 -5.39 21.86
CA ARG A 43 1.28 -5.69 22.64
C ARG A 43 0.34 -6.67 21.94
N ALA A 44 0.19 -6.56 20.62
CA ALA A 44 -0.61 -7.48 19.82
C ALA A 44 0.01 -8.89 19.80
N LEU A 45 1.35 -8.98 19.66
CA LEU A 45 2.08 -10.24 19.82
C LEU A 45 1.98 -10.81 21.26
N ALA A 46 1.68 -9.96 22.25
CA ALA A 46 1.41 -10.34 23.63
C ALA A 46 -0.09 -10.62 23.92
N GLY A 47 -0.96 -10.67 22.90
CA GLY A 47 -2.30 -11.24 22.99
C GLY A 47 -3.44 -10.32 23.47
N THR A 48 -3.30 -8.98 23.40
CA THR A 48 -4.37 -8.04 23.75
C THR A 48 -4.68 -7.10 22.59
N SER A 49 -5.80 -7.30 21.88
CA SER A 49 -6.30 -6.35 20.88
C SER A 49 -7.81 -6.16 21.00
N PRO A 50 -8.32 -4.91 21.11
CA PRO A 50 -9.75 -4.61 20.95
C PRO A 50 -10.17 -4.61 19.46
N PRO A 51 -11.49 -4.68 19.17
CA PRO A 51 -12.00 -4.77 17.80
C PRO A 51 -11.86 -3.45 17.00
N PRO A 52 -11.74 -3.52 15.66
CA PRO A 52 -11.58 -2.34 14.80
C PRO A 52 -12.89 -1.56 14.68
N THR A 53 -12.79 -0.23 14.85
CA THR A 53 -13.89 0.73 14.64
C THR A 53 -13.86 1.20 13.18
N ALA A 54 -15.02 1.30 12.54
CA ALA A 54 -15.15 1.80 11.17
C ALA A 54 -14.63 3.25 11.06
N LEU A 55 -13.60 3.48 10.24
CA LEU A 55 -13.10 4.82 9.96
C LEU A 55 -14.10 5.60 9.09
N ALA A 56 -14.49 6.78 9.55
CA ALA A 56 -15.25 7.77 8.79
C ALA A 56 -14.41 8.34 7.63
N ALA A 57 -15.07 8.84 6.59
CA ALA A 57 -14.40 9.39 5.40
C ALA A 57 -13.58 10.67 5.73
N PRO A 58 -12.38 10.85 5.13
CA PRO A 58 -11.49 11.97 5.39
C PRO A 58 -12.11 13.31 4.97
N ALA A 59 -12.20 14.28 5.89
CA ALA A 59 -12.76 15.60 5.65
C ALA A 59 -11.84 16.58 4.86
N THR A 60 -10.64 16.14 4.41
CA THR A 60 -9.56 17.03 3.92
C THR A 60 -9.07 16.75 2.49
N ALA A 61 -9.67 15.80 1.77
CA ALA A 61 -9.20 15.35 0.45
C ALA A 61 -9.70 16.25 -0.71
N ARG A 62 -9.10 17.42 -0.93
CA ARG A 62 -9.56 18.33 -2.01
C ARG A 62 -9.31 17.72 -3.38
N GLY A 63 -10.41 17.51 -4.11
CA GLY A 63 -10.40 17.02 -5.49
C GLY A 63 -10.34 15.50 -5.63
N LEU A 64 -10.47 14.73 -4.54
CA LEU A 64 -10.78 13.31 -4.61
C LEU A 64 -12.27 13.14 -4.96
N LEU A 65 -12.57 12.38 -6.02
CA LEU A 65 -13.94 12.16 -6.49
C LEU A 65 -14.47 10.78 -6.10
N ALA A 66 -13.66 9.73 -6.26
CA ALA A 66 -14.01 8.36 -5.90
C ALA A 66 -12.77 7.46 -5.81
N VAL A 67 -12.91 6.34 -5.12
CA VAL A 67 -11.96 5.22 -5.15
C VAL A 67 -12.77 3.94 -5.39
N GLU A 68 -12.50 3.26 -6.50
CA GLU A 68 -13.15 2.01 -6.90
C GLU A 68 -12.05 0.94 -7.01
N ASP A 69 -11.98 0.04 -6.02
CA ASP A 69 -10.85 -0.88 -5.82
C ASP A 69 -9.49 -0.19 -5.89
N ASP A 70 -8.75 -0.39 -6.99
CA ASP A 70 -7.41 0.11 -7.25
C ASP A 70 -7.36 1.26 -8.26
N VAL A 71 -8.52 1.82 -8.60
CA VAL A 71 -8.68 2.99 -9.47
C VAL A 71 -9.15 4.19 -8.65
N ILE A 72 -8.33 5.23 -8.61
CA ILE A 72 -8.67 6.50 -7.94
C ILE A 72 -9.12 7.49 -9.01
N ARG A 73 -10.22 8.18 -8.74
CA ARG A 73 -10.76 9.25 -9.58
C ARG A 73 -10.54 10.60 -8.89
N LEU A 74 -9.91 11.51 -9.60
CA LEU A 74 -9.63 12.87 -9.13
C LEU A 74 -10.29 13.90 -10.04
N SER A 75 -10.44 15.12 -9.52
CA SER A 75 -10.68 16.32 -10.32
C SER A 75 -9.35 16.89 -10.81
N ARG A 76 -9.38 17.68 -11.89
CA ARG A 76 -8.22 18.48 -12.33
C ARG A 76 -7.73 19.49 -11.30
N HIS A 77 -8.56 19.83 -10.33
CA HIS A 77 -8.26 20.76 -9.24
C HIS A 77 -7.81 20.07 -7.94
N ALA A 78 -7.44 18.80 -8.01
CA ALA A 78 -6.81 18.12 -6.89
C ALA A 78 -5.56 18.89 -6.42
N ASP A 79 -5.40 19.02 -5.12
CA ASP A 79 -4.21 19.64 -4.55
C ASP A 79 -3.00 18.69 -4.60
N ALA A 80 -1.81 19.24 -4.30
CA ALA A 80 -0.57 18.48 -4.37
C ALA A 80 -0.57 17.27 -3.42
N ARG A 81 -1.17 17.41 -2.23
CA ARG A 81 -1.26 16.36 -1.23
C ARG A 81 -2.13 15.20 -1.71
N THR A 82 -3.31 15.50 -2.22
CA THR A 82 -4.26 14.52 -2.75
C THR A 82 -3.69 13.79 -3.95
N LEU A 83 -3.06 14.51 -4.89
CA LEU A 83 -2.42 13.90 -6.04
C LEU A 83 -1.23 13.01 -5.65
N ALA A 84 -0.35 13.48 -4.76
CA ALA A 84 0.79 12.69 -4.30
C ALA A 84 0.34 11.41 -3.57
N ALA A 85 -0.63 11.54 -2.66
CA ALA A 85 -1.18 10.39 -1.94
C ALA A 85 -1.84 9.38 -2.89
N ALA A 86 -2.62 9.86 -3.86
CA ALA A 86 -3.24 9.01 -4.87
C ALA A 86 -2.20 8.24 -5.71
N LEU A 87 -1.15 8.93 -6.18
CA LEU A 87 -0.07 8.32 -6.96
C LEU A 87 0.66 7.22 -6.17
N VAL A 88 0.95 7.46 -4.89
CA VAL A 88 1.61 6.47 -4.02
C VAL A 88 0.69 5.27 -3.75
N CYS A 89 -0.58 5.52 -3.43
CA CYS A 89 -1.52 4.45 -3.08
C CYS A 89 -1.89 3.58 -4.28
N ALA A 90 -2.24 4.19 -5.41
CA ALA A 90 -2.51 3.47 -6.66
C ALA A 90 -1.25 2.82 -7.24
N GLY A 91 -0.07 3.42 -6.98
CA GLY A 91 1.21 2.86 -7.37
C GLY A 91 1.68 1.70 -6.49
N GLY A 92 1.09 1.49 -5.31
CA GLY A 92 1.48 0.42 -4.36
C GLY A 92 2.79 0.69 -3.60
N GLY A 93 3.57 1.68 -4.00
CA GLY A 93 4.85 2.04 -3.38
C GLY A 93 4.72 2.89 -2.12
N GLU A 94 5.86 3.34 -1.59
CA GLU A 94 5.93 4.20 -0.41
C GLU A 94 6.53 5.58 -0.71
N ARG A 95 7.08 5.78 -1.91
CA ARG A 95 7.82 7.02 -2.20
C ARG A 95 6.98 7.97 -3.05
N PRO A 96 6.69 9.19 -2.56
CA PRO A 96 6.00 10.19 -3.37
C PRO A 96 6.84 10.56 -4.60
N PRO A 97 6.20 11.10 -5.64
CA PRO A 97 6.93 11.61 -6.79
C PRO A 97 7.86 12.74 -6.37
N ARG A 98 8.96 12.92 -7.10
CA ARG A 98 9.82 14.09 -6.93
C ARG A 98 8.99 15.37 -7.14
N GLY A 99 9.30 16.41 -6.36
CA GLY A 99 8.51 17.64 -6.30
C GLY A 99 8.35 18.33 -7.66
N ASP A 100 9.41 18.36 -8.47
CA ASP A 100 9.42 18.89 -9.83
C ASP A 100 8.42 18.17 -10.76
N ARG A 101 8.40 16.83 -10.72
CA ARG A 101 7.48 16.00 -11.51
C ARG A 101 6.04 16.15 -11.04
N LEU A 102 5.81 16.25 -9.74
CA LEU A 102 4.49 16.49 -9.17
C LEU A 102 3.96 17.87 -9.57
N ALA A 103 4.78 18.91 -9.43
CA ALA A 103 4.43 20.27 -9.83
C ALA A 103 4.10 20.35 -11.32
N HIS A 104 4.90 19.72 -12.17
CA HIS A 104 4.62 19.65 -13.61
C HIS A 104 3.28 18.96 -13.91
N ALA A 105 2.98 17.83 -13.26
CA ALA A 105 1.70 17.15 -13.41
C ALA A 105 0.52 18.04 -12.98
N LEU A 106 0.62 18.75 -11.85
CA LEU A 106 -0.40 19.69 -11.39
C LEU A 106 -0.62 20.84 -12.38
N THR A 107 0.45 21.39 -12.95
CA THR A 107 0.35 22.44 -13.98
C THR A 107 -0.42 21.96 -15.21
N ARG A 108 -0.13 20.74 -15.69
CA ARG A 108 -0.85 20.14 -16.83
C ARG A 108 -2.31 19.82 -16.52
N LEU A 109 -2.61 19.38 -15.30
CA LEU A 109 -4.00 19.18 -14.88
C LEU A 109 -4.77 20.51 -14.92
N ARG A 110 -4.18 21.59 -14.37
CA ARG A 110 -4.77 22.93 -14.32
C ARG A 110 -4.93 23.60 -15.67
N SER A 111 -4.05 23.31 -16.65
CA SER A 111 -4.16 23.84 -18.00
C SER A 111 -5.30 23.22 -18.82
N GLY A 112 -5.94 22.15 -18.31
CA GLY A 112 -6.96 21.42 -19.04
C GLY A 112 -6.40 20.49 -20.12
N GLU A 113 -5.07 20.30 -20.18
CA GLU A 113 -4.43 19.43 -21.16
C GLU A 113 -4.83 17.96 -20.95
N ASP A 114 -5.10 17.24 -22.06
CA ASP A 114 -5.24 15.79 -22.04
C ASP A 114 -3.87 15.13 -22.12
N PHE A 115 -3.58 14.25 -21.17
CA PHE A 115 -2.28 13.59 -21.12
C PHE A 115 -2.31 12.26 -20.37
N THR A 116 -1.26 11.45 -20.56
CA THR A 116 -0.91 10.48 -19.53
C THR A 116 0.55 10.57 -19.12
N ALA A 117 0.81 10.27 -17.86
CA ALA A 117 2.14 10.27 -17.28
C ALA A 117 2.28 9.12 -16.28
N ALA A 118 3.50 8.60 -16.12
CA ALA A 118 3.82 7.61 -15.09
C ALA A 118 4.66 8.26 -13.98
N LEU A 119 4.17 8.21 -12.74
CA LEU A 119 4.82 8.77 -11.56
C LEU A 119 4.65 7.81 -10.37
N SER A 120 5.73 7.52 -9.64
CA SER A 120 5.69 6.65 -8.45
C SER A 120 5.03 5.27 -8.65
N GLY A 121 5.16 4.72 -9.86
CA GLY A 121 4.55 3.45 -10.23
C GLY A 121 3.04 3.51 -10.50
N ALA A 122 2.45 4.70 -10.49
CA ALA A 122 1.09 4.94 -10.96
C ALA A 122 1.10 5.58 -12.34
N ARG A 123 0.06 5.28 -13.12
CA ARG A 123 -0.35 5.97 -14.33
C ARG A 123 -1.39 7.02 -13.96
N LEU A 124 -1.12 8.27 -14.31
CA LEU A 124 -2.05 9.38 -14.28
C LEU A 124 -2.60 9.57 -15.70
N GLU A 125 -3.91 9.48 -15.87
CA GLU A 125 -4.61 9.72 -17.13
C GLU A 125 -5.57 10.89 -16.98
N ALA A 126 -5.36 11.97 -17.73
CA ALA A 126 -6.27 13.11 -17.81
C ALA A 126 -6.88 13.16 -19.21
N ALA A 127 -8.21 13.09 -19.30
CA ALA A 127 -8.97 13.15 -20.55
C ALA A 127 -10.30 13.88 -20.33
N GLY A 128 -10.48 15.06 -20.92
CA GLY A 128 -11.61 15.95 -20.56
C GLY A 128 -11.63 16.21 -19.05
N ASP A 129 -12.76 16.18 -18.38
CA ASP A 129 -12.82 16.35 -16.90
C ASP A 129 -12.43 15.11 -16.10
N ARG A 130 -12.12 13.99 -16.77
CA ARG A 130 -11.78 12.73 -16.11
C ARG A 130 -10.29 12.67 -15.80
N VAL A 131 -9.95 12.54 -14.52
CA VAL A 131 -8.58 12.23 -14.07
C VAL A 131 -8.60 10.87 -13.35
N LEU A 132 -7.88 9.90 -13.90
CA LEU A 132 -7.70 8.58 -13.30
C LEU A 132 -6.27 8.41 -12.79
N VAL A 133 -6.14 7.79 -11.62
CA VAL A 133 -4.87 7.32 -11.07
C VAL A 133 -4.98 5.82 -10.83
N LEU A 134 -4.15 5.06 -11.52
CA LEU A 134 -4.16 3.61 -11.55
C LEU A 134 -2.73 3.08 -11.54
N ARG A 135 -2.52 1.80 -11.23
CA ARG A 135 -1.17 1.20 -11.26
C ARG A 135 -0.64 1.18 -12.69
N GLU A 136 0.60 1.63 -12.89
CA GLU A 136 1.24 1.60 -14.20
C GLU A 136 1.63 0.16 -14.56
N PRO A 137 1.02 -0.48 -15.59
CA PRO A 137 1.31 -1.87 -15.93
C PRO A 137 2.78 -2.11 -16.34
N GLY A 138 3.44 -1.08 -16.89
CA GLY A 138 4.86 -1.11 -17.21
C GLY A 138 5.76 -1.36 -16.00
N GLU A 139 5.30 -1.11 -14.77
CA GLU A 139 6.07 -1.37 -13.55
C GLU A 139 6.43 -2.84 -13.39
N TYR A 140 5.54 -3.78 -13.78
CA TYR A 140 5.84 -5.21 -13.67
C TYR A 140 6.93 -5.67 -14.66
N ARG A 141 7.15 -4.92 -15.75
CA ARG A 141 8.27 -5.17 -16.69
C ARG A 141 9.56 -4.52 -16.20
N ARG A 142 9.48 -3.30 -15.66
CA ARG A 142 10.64 -2.55 -15.16
C ARG A 142 11.19 -3.14 -13.85
N HIS A 143 10.29 -3.60 -12.99
CA HIS A 143 10.59 -4.22 -11.72
C HIS A 143 9.81 -5.52 -11.64
N ALA A 144 10.41 -6.59 -12.17
CA ALA A 144 9.83 -7.93 -12.12
C ALA A 144 9.42 -8.24 -10.67
N THR A 145 8.12 -8.30 -10.43
CA THR A 145 7.59 -8.64 -9.11
C THR A 145 7.62 -10.16 -9.03
N PRO A 146 8.42 -10.75 -8.12
CA PRO A 146 8.44 -12.19 -7.99
C PRO A 146 7.04 -12.68 -7.61
N PRO A 147 6.62 -13.86 -8.08
CA PRO A 147 5.38 -14.48 -7.61
C PRO A 147 5.35 -14.52 -6.08
N VAL A 148 4.25 -14.10 -5.48
CA VAL A 148 4.09 -14.06 -4.02
C VAL A 148 3.30 -15.28 -3.58
N PRO A 149 3.90 -16.25 -2.86
CA PRO A 149 3.16 -17.39 -2.33
C PRO A 149 2.09 -16.94 -1.34
N LEU A 150 0.92 -17.56 -1.40
CA LEU A 150 -0.18 -17.35 -0.46
C LEU A 150 -0.27 -18.57 0.47
N PRO A 151 0.18 -18.46 1.74
CA PRO A 151 -0.02 -19.51 2.72
C PRO A 151 -1.50 -19.69 3.03
N GLN A 152 -1.90 -20.91 3.37
CA GLN A 152 -3.28 -21.21 3.74
C GLN A 152 -3.77 -20.34 4.90
N GLY A 153 -4.89 -19.65 4.68
CA GLY A 153 -5.60 -18.87 5.70
C GLY A 153 -4.86 -17.61 6.18
N LEU A 154 -3.67 -17.30 5.64
CA LEU A 154 -2.89 -16.14 6.03
C LEU A 154 -3.12 -14.99 5.04
N GLU A 155 -3.51 -13.84 5.57
CA GLU A 155 -3.59 -12.61 4.79
C GLU A 155 -2.19 -12.15 4.36
N THR A 156 -2.02 -12.00 3.05
CA THR A 156 -0.75 -11.64 2.41
C THR A 156 -0.96 -10.40 1.54
N VAL A 157 -0.13 -9.37 1.74
CA VAL A 157 -0.17 -8.16 0.92
C VAL A 157 0.59 -8.38 -0.38
N TRP A 158 -0.11 -8.25 -1.51
CA TRP A 158 0.43 -8.33 -2.85
C TRP A 158 0.61 -6.93 -3.45
N ASP A 159 1.85 -6.64 -3.86
CA ASP A 159 2.32 -5.38 -4.47
C ASP A 159 1.99 -4.06 -3.73
N GLY A 160 1.51 -4.18 -2.49
CA GLY A 160 1.09 -3.08 -1.64
C GLY A 160 -0.38 -2.67 -1.83
N ARG A 161 -1.05 -3.06 -2.93
CA ARG A 161 -2.40 -2.57 -3.24
C ARG A 161 -3.49 -3.57 -2.89
N TRP A 162 -3.14 -4.84 -2.70
CA TRP A 162 -4.10 -5.92 -2.47
C TRP A 162 -3.74 -6.73 -1.24
N ALA A 163 -4.71 -7.02 -0.38
CA ALA A 163 -4.63 -8.08 0.62
C ALA A 163 -5.35 -9.32 0.07
N LEU A 164 -4.68 -10.47 0.13
CA LEU A 164 -5.16 -11.73 -0.43
C LEU A 164 -5.08 -12.82 0.64
N THR A 165 -6.10 -13.68 0.73
CA THR A 165 -6.09 -14.86 1.62
C THR A 165 -6.57 -16.08 0.86
N ALA A 166 -5.70 -17.08 0.69
CA ALA A 166 -6.08 -18.32 0.02
C ALA A 166 -6.63 -19.36 1.01
N PRO A 167 -7.69 -20.11 0.68
CA PRO A 167 -8.25 -21.15 1.56
C PRO A 167 -7.36 -22.39 1.69
N GLN A 168 -6.40 -22.56 0.78
CA GLN A 168 -5.48 -23.70 0.68
C GLN A 168 -4.08 -23.20 0.32
N SER A 169 -3.05 -23.99 0.63
CA SER A 169 -1.68 -23.70 0.22
C SER A 169 -1.47 -24.00 -1.27
N GLY A 170 -0.39 -23.46 -1.85
CA GLY A 170 0.02 -23.76 -3.23
C GLY A 170 -0.48 -22.75 -4.26
N TRP A 171 -1.11 -21.66 -3.82
CA TRP A 171 -1.41 -20.50 -4.65
C TRP A 171 -0.26 -19.51 -4.66
N VAL A 172 0.01 -18.94 -5.83
CA VAL A 172 0.92 -17.81 -5.99
C VAL A 172 0.20 -16.64 -6.67
N ALA A 173 0.38 -15.44 -6.14
CA ALA A 173 -0.17 -14.20 -6.69
C ALA A 173 0.83 -13.57 -7.68
N VAL A 174 0.33 -13.25 -8.87
CA VAL A 174 1.09 -12.63 -9.98
C VAL A 174 0.20 -11.60 -10.68
N PRO A 175 0.74 -10.67 -11.48
CA PRO A 175 -0.10 -9.73 -12.22
C PRO A 175 -0.82 -10.43 -13.37
N ALA A 176 -2.01 -9.93 -13.70
CA ALA A 176 -2.76 -10.35 -14.90
C ALA A 176 -2.00 -10.07 -16.21
N ALA A 177 -1.03 -9.15 -16.19
CA ALA A 177 -0.13 -8.87 -17.29
C ALA A 177 0.49 -10.16 -17.88
N GLY A 178 0.32 -10.36 -19.18
CA GLY A 178 0.76 -11.56 -19.89
C GLY A 178 -0.14 -12.80 -19.73
N ARG A 179 -1.24 -12.69 -18.97
CA ARG A 179 -2.13 -13.81 -18.61
C ARG A 179 -3.61 -13.59 -18.94
N LEU A 180 -3.99 -12.38 -19.36
CA LEU A 180 -5.40 -12.03 -19.66
C LEU A 180 -6.10 -13.02 -20.61
N ASN A 181 -5.39 -13.53 -21.62
CA ASN A 181 -5.93 -14.48 -22.59
C ASN A 181 -6.09 -15.91 -22.03
N GLN A 182 -5.50 -16.21 -20.87
CA GLN A 182 -5.57 -17.52 -20.21
C GLN A 182 -6.68 -17.57 -19.15
N LEU A 183 -7.29 -16.43 -18.83
CA LEU A 183 -8.39 -16.34 -17.86
C LEU A 183 -9.65 -17.05 -18.39
N SER A 184 -10.60 -17.33 -17.49
CA SER A 184 -11.93 -17.78 -17.89
C SER A 184 -12.73 -16.64 -18.56
N ASP A 185 -13.82 -16.96 -19.26
CA ASP A 185 -14.73 -15.94 -19.82
C ASP A 185 -15.36 -15.09 -18.70
N ALA A 186 -15.69 -15.70 -17.57
CA ALA A 186 -16.22 -15.01 -16.41
C ALA A 186 -15.21 -13.97 -15.86
N ASP A 187 -13.95 -14.38 -15.68
CA ASP A 187 -12.90 -13.47 -15.20
C ASP A 187 -12.60 -12.35 -16.21
N ARG A 188 -12.60 -12.66 -17.51
CA ARG A 188 -12.48 -11.63 -18.57
C ARG A 188 -13.64 -10.65 -18.53
N ALA A 189 -14.86 -11.11 -18.29
CA ALA A 189 -16.04 -10.25 -18.19
C ALA A 189 -15.89 -9.26 -17.01
N VAL A 190 -15.45 -9.75 -15.83
CA VAL A 190 -15.15 -8.89 -14.67
C VAL A 190 -14.10 -7.83 -15.02
N LEU A 191 -12.99 -8.21 -15.65
CA LEU A 191 -11.96 -7.24 -16.05
C LEU A 191 -12.41 -6.26 -17.13
N SER A 192 -13.35 -6.65 -18.00
CA SER A 192 -13.80 -5.81 -19.11
C SER A 192 -14.59 -4.59 -18.63
N ALA A 193 -15.22 -4.67 -17.45
CA ALA A 193 -15.88 -3.53 -16.79
C ALA A 193 -14.89 -2.45 -16.32
N LEU A 194 -13.60 -2.81 -16.13
CA LEU A 194 -12.56 -1.89 -15.69
C LEU A 194 -11.98 -1.07 -16.86
N PRO A 195 -11.42 0.13 -16.60
CA PRO A 195 -10.61 0.85 -17.56
C PRO A 195 -9.51 -0.04 -18.15
N PRO A 196 -9.25 -0.02 -19.48
CA PRO A 196 -8.27 -0.91 -20.11
C PRO A 196 -6.89 -0.91 -19.44
N ALA A 197 -6.44 0.25 -18.96
CA ALA A 197 -5.15 0.40 -18.30
C ALA A 197 -5.06 -0.27 -16.91
N ALA A 198 -6.18 -0.51 -16.22
CA ALA A 198 -6.19 -1.15 -14.91
C ALA A 198 -6.11 -2.69 -14.99
N ARG A 199 -6.60 -3.28 -16.09
CA ARG A 199 -6.82 -4.74 -16.21
C ARG A 199 -5.56 -5.57 -15.98
N ALA A 200 -4.44 -5.15 -16.58
CA ALA A 200 -3.18 -5.87 -16.51
C ALA A 200 -2.53 -5.82 -15.10
N ALA A 201 -2.93 -4.86 -14.26
CA ALA A 201 -2.42 -4.71 -12.90
C ALA A 201 -3.23 -5.48 -11.85
N ARG A 202 -4.31 -6.16 -12.22
CA ARG A 202 -5.09 -6.94 -11.26
C ARG A 202 -4.34 -8.20 -10.82
N PRO A 203 -4.50 -8.63 -9.56
CA PRO A 203 -3.95 -9.89 -9.09
C PRO A 203 -4.64 -11.08 -9.77
N VAL A 204 -3.84 -12.02 -10.28
CA VAL A 204 -4.30 -13.36 -10.67
C VAL A 204 -3.53 -14.39 -9.85
N LEU A 205 -4.18 -15.51 -9.60
CA LEU A 205 -3.66 -16.59 -8.79
C LEU A 205 -3.41 -17.81 -9.67
N ILE A 206 -2.27 -18.45 -9.47
CA ILE A 206 -1.89 -19.70 -10.13
C ILE A 206 -1.69 -20.75 -9.06
N ARG A 207 -2.25 -21.93 -9.25
CA ARG A 207 -1.98 -23.08 -8.37
C ARG A 207 -0.83 -23.89 -8.94
N ASN A 208 0.06 -24.37 -8.07
CA ASN A 208 1.29 -25.09 -8.42
C ASN A 208 1.11 -26.32 -9.34
N ASP A 209 -0.12 -26.81 -9.56
CA ASP A 209 -0.46 -27.98 -10.36
C ASP A 209 -0.97 -27.64 -11.79
N ALA A 210 -0.50 -26.52 -12.36
CA ALA A 210 -0.75 -26.10 -13.74
C ALA A 210 -2.24 -25.83 -14.08
N THR A 211 -2.99 -25.30 -13.12
CA THR A 211 -4.32 -24.73 -13.41
C THR A 211 -4.18 -23.39 -14.13
N ALA A 212 -5.15 -23.08 -15.00
CA ALA A 212 -5.26 -21.77 -15.62
C ALA A 212 -5.29 -20.66 -14.55
N PRO A 213 -4.71 -19.48 -14.81
CA PRO A 213 -4.77 -18.38 -13.86
C PRO A 213 -6.22 -18.02 -13.57
N VAL A 214 -6.52 -17.76 -12.29
CA VAL A 214 -7.83 -17.33 -11.82
C VAL A 214 -7.71 -15.89 -11.35
N LEU A 215 -8.67 -15.03 -11.69
CA LEU A 215 -8.69 -13.68 -11.15
C LEU A 215 -8.84 -13.73 -9.62
N ALA A 216 -8.02 -13.00 -8.87
CA ALA A 216 -8.22 -12.94 -7.43
C ALA A 216 -9.51 -12.16 -7.13
N GLY A 217 -10.42 -12.80 -6.40
CA GLY A 217 -11.73 -12.27 -6.04
C GLY A 217 -12.21 -12.87 -4.71
N ASP A 218 -13.53 -13.00 -4.53
CA ASP A 218 -14.15 -13.39 -3.26
C ASP A 218 -13.65 -14.73 -2.71
N ALA A 219 -13.44 -15.72 -3.58
CA ALA A 219 -12.93 -17.04 -3.20
C ALA A 219 -11.55 -16.99 -2.50
N HIS A 220 -10.79 -15.91 -2.70
CA HIS A 220 -9.47 -15.67 -2.13
C HIS A 220 -9.44 -14.42 -1.26
N LYS A 221 -10.61 -13.95 -0.82
CA LYS A 221 -10.81 -12.74 -0.01
C LYS A 221 -9.95 -11.57 -0.51
N ALA A 222 -9.95 -11.37 -1.84
CA ALA A 222 -9.11 -10.34 -2.44
C ALA A 222 -9.69 -8.96 -2.13
N GLN A 223 -8.95 -8.17 -1.36
CA GLN A 223 -9.37 -6.84 -0.92
C GLN A 223 -8.40 -5.78 -1.42
N ALA A 224 -8.92 -4.76 -2.11
CA ALA A 224 -8.14 -3.58 -2.45
C ALA A 224 -7.86 -2.74 -1.20
N LEU A 225 -6.59 -2.42 -0.98
CA LEU A 225 -6.11 -1.59 0.13
C LEU A 225 -6.02 -0.11 -0.23
N VAL A 226 -6.22 0.25 -1.51
CA VAL A 226 -5.97 1.61 -2.01
C VAL A 226 -6.82 2.66 -1.30
N ALA A 227 -8.11 2.39 -1.06
CA ALA A 227 -8.99 3.31 -0.33
C ALA A 227 -8.52 3.52 1.12
N GLN A 228 -8.18 2.45 1.84
CA GLN A 228 -7.68 2.52 3.23
C GLN A 228 -6.33 3.25 3.30
N ARG A 229 -5.43 2.96 2.36
CA ARG A 229 -4.13 3.63 2.23
C ARG A 229 -4.30 5.11 1.96
N LEU A 230 -5.24 5.48 1.08
CA LEU A 230 -5.50 6.86 0.73
C LEU A 230 -6.13 7.62 1.90
N ALA A 231 -7.14 7.04 2.56
CA ALA A 231 -7.73 7.61 3.77
C ALA A 231 -6.64 7.85 4.82
N SER A 232 -5.82 6.83 5.14
CA SER A 232 -4.71 6.96 6.09
C SER A 232 -3.71 8.06 5.70
N ALA A 233 -3.38 8.21 4.41
CA ALA A 233 -2.47 9.26 3.94
C ALA A 233 -3.07 10.68 4.04
N LEU A 234 -4.39 10.80 3.93
CA LEU A 234 -5.11 12.08 3.94
C LEU A 234 -5.61 12.47 5.34
N ASP A 235 -5.99 11.51 6.18
CA ASP A 235 -6.30 11.66 7.60
C ASP A 235 -5.03 11.87 8.45
N GLY A 236 -3.91 11.28 8.03
CA GLY A 236 -2.61 11.30 8.71
C GLY A 236 -1.84 12.63 8.70
N MET A 237 -2.53 13.76 8.93
CA MET A 237 -1.92 14.91 9.63
C MET A 237 -2.30 14.98 11.11
N THR A 238 -3.01 13.98 11.65
CA THR A 238 -3.06 13.76 13.09
C THR A 238 -3.12 12.27 13.41
N HIS A 239 -2.00 11.77 13.93
CA HIS A 239 -1.88 10.62 14.82
C HIS A 239 -1.74 9.21 14.24
N GLU A 240 -0.80 8.48 14.85
CA GLU A 240 -0.29 7.16 14.46
C GLU A 240 -1.23 6.00 14.90
N THR A 241 -2.48 6.30 15.26
CA THR A 241 -3.47 5.36 15.83
C THR A 241 -4.17 4.46 14.79
N ASP A 242 -4.06 4.76 13.49
CA ASP A 242 -4.82 4.06 12.44
C ASP A 242 -4.05 2.95 11.71
N LEU A 243 -2.84 2.60 12.15
CA LEU A 243 -2.14 1.43 11.63
C LEU A 243 -2.82 0.16 12.17
N GLY A 244 -3.76 -0.36 11.39
CA GLY A 244 -4.45 -1.64 11.61
C GLY A 244 -3.50 -2.84 11.68
N ALA A 245 -4.08 -3.99 12.04
CA ALA A 245 -3.41 -5.24 12.35
C ALA A 245 -2.31 -5.63 11.33
N PHE A 246 -1.13 -5.94 11.85
CA PHE A 246 0.05 -6.29 11.06
C PHE A 246 -0.14 -7.64 10.34
N THR A 247 -0.08 -7.62 9.01
CA THR A 247 0.10 -8.79 8.15
C THR A 247 1.57 -9.20 8.09
N HIS A 248 1.83 -10.50 8.10
CA HIS A 248 3.18 -11.06 8.07
C HIS A 248 3.80 -10.84 6.69
N GLY A 249 4.93 -10.11 6.61
CA GLY A 249 5.67 -9.85 5.38
C GLY A 249 5.77 -8.36 4.96
N ALA A 250 5.09 -7.45 5.67
CA ALA A 250 5.22 -6.01 5.41
C ALA A 250 6.55 -5.46 5.98
N THR A 251 7.27 -4.67 5.17
CA THR A 251 8.40 -3.87 5.67
C THR A 251 7.84 -2.80 6.62
N PRO A 252 8.52 -2.46 7.73
CA PRO A 252 7.99 -1.48 8.68
C PRO A 252 7.81 -0.10 8.02
N TRP A 253 6.60 0.45 8.17
CA TRP A 253 6.18 1.74 7.63
C TRP A 253 7.16 2.83 8.03
N LYS A 254 7.90 3.38 7.06
CA LYS A 254 8.65 4.62 7.27
C LYS A 254 7.69 5.78 6.99
N HIS A 255 7.62 6.71 7.93
CA HIS A 255 6.82 7.93 7.86
C HIS A 255 6.92 8.57 6.47
N LEU A 256 5.79 8.58 5.76
CA LEU A 256 5.69 8.93 4.34
C LEU A 256 5.95 10.42 4.08
N PHE A 257 5.93 11.28 5.10
CA PHE A 257 6.14 12.71 4.96
C PHE A 257 6.79 13.27 6.24
N SER A 258 8.12 13.41 6.25
CA SER A 258 8.77 14.37 7.15
C SER A 258 8.63 15.75 6.51
N SER A 259 8.22 16.73 7.30
CA SER A 259 7.97 18.13 6.93
C SER A 259 9.17 18.87 6.30
N ALA A 260 10.28 18.18 6.04
CA ALA A 260 11.48 18.72 5.43
C ALA A 260 11.47 18.72 3.88
N ASP A 261 10.63 17.91 3.23
CA ASP A 261 10.70 17.70 1.77
C ASP A 261 9.63 18.44 0.94
N ILE A 262 8.84 19.31 1.58
CA ILE A 262 7.92 20.22 0.88
C ILE A 262 8.30 21.64 1.30
N ARG A 263 9.21 22.26 0.55
CA ARG A 263 9.41 23.72 0.58
C ARG A 263 8.82 24.30 -0.69
N GLU A 264 8.08 25.39 -0.49
CA GLU A 264 7.33 26.19 -1.46
C GLU A 264 8.13 26.57 -2.72
#